data_AF-A0A535PI80-F1
#
_entry.id   AF-A0A535PI80-F1
#
_cell.length_a   1.000
_cell.length_b   1.000
_cell.length_c   1.000
_cell.angle_alpha   90.00
_cell.angle_beta   90.00
_cell.angle_gamma   90.00
#
_symmetry.space_group_name_H-M   'P 1'
#
loop_
_entity.id
_entity.type
_entity.pdbx_description
1 polymer ?
#
loop_
_entity_poly.entity_id
_entity_poly.type
_entity_poly.pdbx_seq_one_letter_code
_entity_poly.pdbx_strand_id
1 'polypeptide(L)' 'MLHGEHDVFDPTVGSWARAPDLPTSRHGLGSGVVGDAWIVAGGGTAAGLSISGTVEVYRP' A
#
# COMPACT_ATOMS: atom_id res chain seq x y z
N MET A 1 4.85 13.24 -7.62
CA MET A 1 3.46 12.78 -7.76
C MET A 1 3.22 11.78 -6.64
N LEU A 2 2.14 11.92 -5.87
CA LEU A 2 1.85 11.01 -4.76
C LEU A 2 0.93 9.90 -5.26
N HIS A 3 1.43 8.68 -5.34
CA HIS A 3 0.65 7.52 -5.77
C HIS A 3 0.08 6.85 -4.51
N GLY A 4 -1.22 7.06 -4.25
CA GLY A 4 -1.99 6.27 -3.27
C GLY A 4 -2.56 4.99 -3.89
N GLU A 5 -2.20 4.73 -5.15
CA GLU A 5 -2.75 3.67 -5.97
C GLU A 5 -2.52 2.30 -5.34
N HIS A 6 -3.61 1.61 -5.10
CA HIS A 6 -3.68 0.24 -4.62
C HIS A 6 -4.53 -0.57 -5.61
N ASP A 7 -3.94 -1.62 -6.16
CA ASP A 7 -4.59 -2.57 -7.04
C ASP A 7 -4.39 -3.98 -6.50
N VAL A 8 -5.37 -4.85 -6.75
CA VAL A 8 -5.36 -6.25 -6.32
C VAL A 8 -5.37 -7.14 -7.55
N PHE A 9 -4.44 -8.08 -7.62
CA PHE A 9 -4.38 -9.08 -8.68
C PHE A 9 -5.20 -10.32 -8.31
N ASP A 10 -6.14 -10.70 -9.17
CA ASP A 10 -6.84 -11.98 -9.07
C ASP A 10 -6.19 -13.03 -9.99
N PRO A 11 -5.49 -14.03 -9.43
CA PRO A 11 -4.83 -15.06 -10.23
C PRO A 11 -5.78 -16.03 -10.92
N THR A 12 -7.06 -16.09 -10.52
CA THR A 12 -8.05 -17.02 -11.11
C THR A 12 -8.52 -16.54 -12.48
N VAL A 13 -8.60 -15.21 -12.67
CA VAL A 13 -8.98 -14.56 -13.93
C VAL A 13 -7.79 -13.86 -14.61
N GLY A 14 -6.65 -13.74 -13.92
CA GLY A 14 -5.40 -13.22 -14.48
C GLY A 14 -5.43 -11.71 -14.72
N SER A 15 -6.13 -10.95 -13.88
CA SER A 15 -6.32 -9.52 -14.07
C SER A 15 -6.15 -8.72 -12.77
N TRP A 16 -5.90 -7.42 -12.93
CA TRP A 16 -5.85 -6.46 -11.83
C TRP A 16 -7.21 -5.78 -11.68
N ALA A 17 -7.61 -5.52 -10.44
CA ALA A 17 -8.76 -4.72 -10.07
C ALA A 17 -8.34 -3.56 -9.17
N ARG A 18 -8.96 -2.39 -9.40
CA ARG A 18 -8.75 -1.19 -8.58
C ARG A 18 -9.31 -1.39 -7.18
N ALA A 19 -8.48 -1.23 -6.16
CA ALA A 19 -8.91 -1.22 -4.76
C ALA A 19 -8.98 0.23 -4.22
N PRO A 20 -9.55 0.44 -3.02
CA PRO A 20 -9.49 1.74 -2.36
C PRO A 20 -8.05 2.20 -2.20
N ASP A 21 -7.81 3.48 -2.49
CA ASP A 21 -6.52 4.14 -2.29
C ASP A 21 -6.00 3.93 -0.85
N LEU A 22 -4.68 3.87 -0.73
CA LEU A 22 -4.04 3.97 0.59
C LEU A 22 -4.39 5.33 1.22
N PRO A 23 -4.81 5.41 2.50
CA PRO A 23 -5.09 6.69 3.16
C PRO A 23 -3.91 7.66 3.14
N THR A 24 -2.68 7.14 3.17
CA THR A 24 -1.46 7.94 3.01
C THR A 24 -0.69 7.53 1.76
N SER A 25 -0.74 8.35 0.71
CA SER A 25 0.10 8.14 -0.47
C SER A 25 1.59 8.19 -0.09
N ARG A 26 2.34 7.14 -0.46
CA ARG A 26 3.76 7.02 -0.09
C ARG A 26 4.54 6.09 -1.02
N HIS A 27 5.86 6.23 -1.02
CA HIS A 27 6.80 5.42 -1.81
C HIS A 27 7.87 4.78 -0.91
N GLY A 28 8.59 3.76 -1.41
CA GLY A 28 9.67 3.12 -0.66
C GLY A 28 9.19 2.45 0.64
N LEU A 29 7.93 2.00 0.67
CA LEU A 29 7.31 1.34 1.81
C LEU A 29 7.64 -0.15 1.86
N GLY A 30 7.48 -0.77 3.03
CA GLY A 30 7.46 -2.22 3.20
C GLY A 30 6.06 -2.72 3.51
N SER A 31 5.75 -3.97 3.14
CA SER A 31 4.46 -4.57 3.50
C SER A 31 4.53 -6.08 3.74
N GLY A 32 3.53 -6.62 4.42
CA GLY A 32 3.39 -8.05 4.71
C GLY A 32 1.99 -8.41 5.20
N VAL A 33 1.67 -9.70 5.25
CA VAL A 33 0.35 -10.20 5.68
C VAL A 33 0.48 -10.96 7.01
N VAL A 34 -0.42 -10.68 7.95
CA VAL A 34 -0.55 -11.39 9.24
C VAL A 34 -2.02 -11.74 9.46
N GLY A 35 -2.35 -13.03 9.40
CA GLY A 35 -3.74 -13.48 9.46
C GLY A 35 -4.54 -12.98 8.26
N ASP A 36 -5.63 -12.27 8.52
CA ASP A 36 -6.51 -11.65 7.52
C ASP A 36 -6.13 -10.20 7.20
N ALA A 37 -5.00 -9.71 7.72
CA ALA A 37 -4.62 -8.31 7.65
C ALA A 37 -3.36 -8.09 6.81
N TRP A 38 -3.42 -7.12 5.90
CA TRP A 38 -2.26 -6.59 5.19
C TRP A 38 -1.72 -5.36 5.91
N ILE A 39 -0.44 -5.39 6.26
CA ILE A 39 0.26 -4.35 7.02
C ILE A 39 1.18 -3.61 6.06
N VAL A 40 1.05 -2.28 6.01
CA VAL A 40 1.83 -1.40 5.14
C VAL A 40 2.57 -0.38 6.00
N ALA A 41 3.89 -0.48 6.08
CA ALA A 41 4.73 0.25 7.04
C ALA A 41 5.77 1.16 6.38
N GLY A 42 5.93 2.35 6.95
CA GLY A 42 6.94 3.32 6.58
C GLY A 42 6.75 3.91 5.18
N GLY A 43 7.87 4.29 4.55
CA GLY A 43 7.90 4.96 3.25
C GLY A 43 7.81 6.49 3.35
N GLY A 44 8.04 7.16 2.22
CA GLY A 44 8.09 8.62 2.12
C GLY A 44 6.83 9.23 1.53
N THR A 45 6.34 10.32 2.15
CA THR A 45 5.15 11.08 1.71
C THR A 45 5.50 12.33 0.89
N ALA A 46 6.79 12.56 0.63
CA ALA A 46 7.29 13.62 -0.24
C ALA A 46 8.52 13.15 -1.03
N ALA A 47 8.80 13.78 -2.17
CA ALA A 47 9.99 13.47 -2.96
C ALA A 47 11.28 13.74 -2.16
N GLY A 48 12.37 13.05 -2.54
CA GLY A 48 13.70 13.27 -1.96
C GLY A 48 13.99 12.41 -0.73
N LEU A 49 13.68 11.11 -0.78
CA LEU A 49 14.00 10.14 0.28
C LEU A 49 13.36 10.50 1.64
N SER A 50 12.18 11.11 1.64
CA SER A 50 11.44 11.33 2.89
C SER A 50 11.08 9.98 3.54
N ILE A 51 10.98 9.98 4.86
CA ILE A 51 10.65 8.80 5.65
C ILE A 51 9.53 9.18 6.61
N SER A 52 8.54 8.30 6.74
CA SER A 52 7.46 8.41 7.71
C SER A 52 7.46 7.21 8.66
N GLY A 53 6.91 7.42 9.85
CA GLY A 53 6.57 6.35 10.80
C GLY A 53 5.17 5.78 10.61
N THR A 54 4.50 6.07 9.48
CA THR A 54 3.12 5.66 9.25
C THR A 54 3.04 4.14 9.12
N VAL A 55 2.07 3.55 9.82
CA VAL A 55 1.69 2.14 9.68
C VAL A 55 0.18 2.09 9.50
N GLU A 56 -0.25 1.39 8.46
CA GLU A 56 -1.67 1.18 8.18
C GLU A 56 -1.94 -0.33 8.06
N VAL A 57 -3.13 -0.72 8.47
CA VAL A 57 -3.60 -2.10 8.47
C VAL A 57 -4.88 -2.17 7.65
N TYR A 58 -4.86 -3.01 6.62
CA TYR A 58 -5.97 -3.23 5.72
C TYR A 58 -6.54 -4.62 5.98
N ARG A 59 -7.86 -4.70 6.03
CA ARG A 59 -8.59 -5.97 6.03
C ARG A 59 -9.50 -5.96 4.79
N PRO A 60 -9.55 -7.06 4.02
CA PRO A 60 -10.50 -7.24 2.94
C PRO A 60 -11.95 -7.04 3.39
#